data_AF-A0A382IRM4-F1
#
_entry.id   AF-A0A382IRM4-F1
#
_cell.length_a   1.000
_cell.length_b   1.000
_cell.length_c   1.000
_cell.angle_alpha   90.00
_cell.angle_beta   90.00
_cell.angle_gamma   90.00
#
_symmetry.space_group_name_H-M   'P 1'
#
loop_
_entity.id
_entity.type
_entity.pdbx_description
1 polymer ?
#
loop_
_entity_poly.entity_id
_entity_poly.type
_entity_poly.pdbx_seq_one_letter_code
_entity_poly.pdbx_strand_id
1 'polypeptide(L)'
;VLKKILILSDGIPGHFNQSKGIARLLAERFECSITTEEISYRINFLRSIIIFLARILCKIGSPMSFKMVTLFFDNIIMKDFDLIIAAGGNTAPLTAALKNLSNKPAIQLGSPRGLHSSLFDALITVEKYFESPTNIVVDITPNLYSPMICTEASRAENLKRHILFLIGGNGIGYFYSSEEWQLLISQIHKLYDSTKLPVTIVTSRRTHPKVEEK
;
A
#
# COMPACT_ATOMS: atom_id res chain seq x y z
N VAL A 1 -13.27 8.45 -23.27
CA VAL A 1 -12.08 7.68 -23.73
C VAL A 1 -11.64 6.84 -22.55
N LEU A 2 -11.73 5.51 -22.69
CA LEU A 2 -11.32 4.55 -21.67
C LEU A 2 -9.83 4.73 -21.34
N LYS A 3 -9.51 4.89 -20.06
CA LYS A 3 -8.13 4.99 -19.55
C LYS A 3 -7.67 3.63 -19.06
N LYS A 4 -6.57 3.12 -19.63
CA LYS A 4 -5.99 1.83 -19.25
C LYS A 4 -4.94 2.02 -18.15
N ILE A 5 -5.25 1.57 -16.94
CA ILE A 5 -4.39 1.68 -15.76
C ILE A 5 -3.67 0.37 -15.53
N LEU A 6 -2.34 0.42 -15.39
CA LEU A 6 -1.52 -0.69 -14.93
C LEU A 6 -1.17 -0.52 -13.45
N ILE A 7 -1.51 -1.51 -12.63
CA ILE A 7 -1.04 -1.63 -11.25
C ILE A 7 0.17 -2.57 -11.21
N LEU A 8 1.30 -2.10 -10.65
CA LEU A 8 2.44 -2.95 -10.34
C LEU A 8 2.38 -3.39 -8.88
N SER A 9 2.28 -4.71 -8.65
CA SER A 9 2.18 -5.30 -7.31
C SER A 9 3.47 -6.00 -6.91
N ASP A 10 3.98 -5.78 -5.70
CA ASP A 10 5.10 -6.56 -5.12
C ASP A 10 4.65 -7.75 -4.27
N GLY A 11 3.39 -8.18 -4.43
CA GLY A 11 2.76 -9.26 -3.69
C GLY A 11 2.36 -8.90 -2.25
N ILE A 12 2.66 -7.69 -1.76
CA ILE A 12 2.32 -7.27 -0.40
C ILE A 12 0.89 -6.70 -0.37
N PRO A 13 -0.06 -7.31 0.37
CA PRO A 13 -1.47 -6.91 0.33
C PRO A 13 -1.72 -5.44 0.68
N GLY A 14 -0.96 -4.89 1.64
CA GLY A 14 -1.07 -3.49 2.03
C GLY A 14 -0.70 -2.54 0.89
N HIS A 15 0.37 -2.81 0.16
CA HIS A 15 0.79 -2.00 -0.99
C HIS A 15 -0.23 -2.13 -2.14
N PHE A 16 -0.67 -3.35 -2.42
CA PHE A 16 -1.64 -3.59 -3.49
C PHE A 16 -2.96 -2.86 -3.24
N ASN A 17 -3.48 -2.92 -2.01
CA ASN A 17 -4.70 -2.20 -1.62
C ASN A 17 -4.57 -0.69 -1.74
N GLN A 18 -3.37 -0.14 -1.47
CA GLN A 18 -3.12 1.29 -1.67
C GLN A 18 -3.19 1.69 -3.15
N SER A 19 -2.54 0.90 -4.01
CA SER A 19 -2.57 1.12 -5.47
C SER A 19 -3.99 1.01 -6.03
N LYS A 20 -4.76 0.01 -5.57
CA LYS A 20 -6.17 -0.12 -5.92
C LYS A 20 -7.02 1.04 -5.41
N GLY A 21 -6.71 1.59 -4.24
CA GLY A 21 -7.38 2.78 -3.72
C GLY A 21 -7.27 3.96 -4.67
N ILE A 22 -6.07 4.25 -5.18
CA ILE A 22 -5.90 5.29 -6.22
C ILE A 22 -6.67 4.96 -7.48
N ALA A 23 -6.55 3.73 -7.99
CA ALA A 23 -7.23 3.34 -9.22
C ALA A 23 -8.76 3.50 -9.10
N ARG A 24 -9.32 3.19 -7.93
CA ARG A 24 -10.74 3.40 -7.61
C ARG A 24 -11.12 4.88 -7.58
N LEU A 25 -10.34 5.71 -6.89
CA LEU A 25 -10.55 7.17 -6.87
C LEU A 25 -10.53 7.79 -8.27
N LEU A 26 -9.68 7.28 -9.16
CA LEU A 26 -9.66 7.69 -10.57
C LEU A 26 -10.89 7.18 -11.33
N ALA A 27 -11.31 5.94 -11.08
CA ALA A 27 -12.50 5.36 -11.71
C ALA A 27 -13.81 6.05 -11.32
N GLU A 28 -13.85 6.79 -10.20
CA GLU A 28 -15.00 7.64 -9.84
C GLU A 28 -15.15 8.88 -10.75
N ARG A 29 -14.08 9.28 -11.45
CA ARG A 29 -14.06 10.47 -12.31
C ARG A 29 -13.87 10.17 -13.79
N PHE A 30 -13.26 9.03 -14.10
CA PHE A 30 -12.89 8.63 -15.45
C PHE A 30 -13.34 7.19 -15.71
N GLU A 31 -13.70 6.91 -16.96
CA GLU A 31 -13.91 5.54 -17.41
C GLU A 31 -12.54 4.83 -17.48
N CYS A 32 -12.31 3.86 -16.60
CA CYS A 32 -11.01 3.21 -16.41
C CYS A 32 -11.12 1.68 -16.56
N SER A 33 -10.13 1.06 -17.19
CA SER A 33 -9.89 -0.39 -17.11
C SER A 33 -8.59 -0.65 -16.36
N ILE A 34 -8.63 -1.50 -15.33
CA ILE A 34 -7.50 -1.73 -14.43
C ILE A 34 -6.94 -3.13 -14.67
N THR A 35 -5.65 -3.21 -15.02
CA THR A 35 -4.88 -4.45 -15.10
C THR A 35 -3.85 -4.46 -13.98
N THR A 36 -3.59 -5.63 -13.40
CA THR A 36 -2.54 -5.80 -12.39
C THR A 36 -1.48 -6.75 -12.93
N GLU A 37 -0.21 -6.35 -12.80
CA GLU A 37 0.94 -7.20 -13.05
C GLU A 37 1.73 -7.34 -11.74
N GLU A 38 2.07 -8.58 -11.38
CA GLU A 38 2.94 -8.85 -10.25
C GLU A 38 4.40 -8.70 -10.69
N ILE A 39 5.18 -7.94 -9.92
CA ILE A 39 6.60 -7.76 -10.21
C ILE A 39 7.37 -9.00 -9.78
N SER A 40 8.03 -9.62 -10.74
CA SER A 40 8.94 -10.73 -10.51
C SER A 40 10.36 -10.34 -10.88
N TYR A 41 11.33 -10.83 -10.11
CA TYR A 41 12.74 -10.60 -10.38
C TYR A 41 13.26 -11.78 -11.20
N ARG A 42 14.09 -11.49 -12.21
CA ARG A 42 14.72 -12.58 -12.99
C ARG A 42 15.57 -13.50 -12.11
N ILE A 43 16.13 -12.95 -11.04
CA ILE A 43 16.90 -13.68 -10.03
C ILE A 43 16.33 -13.38 -8.64
N ASN A 44 15.28 -14.10 -8.26
CA ASN A 44 14.50 -13.86 -7.03
C ASN A 44 15.34 -13.85 -5.74
N PHE A 45 16.35 -14.72 -5.61
CA PHE A 45 17.17 -14.77 -4.39
C PHE A 45 18.07 -13.53 -4.20
N LEU A 46 18.35 -12.77 -5.26
CA LEU A 46 19.13 -11.53 -5.22
C LEU A 46 18.27 -10.27 -5.09
N ARG A 47 16.97 -10.41 -4.80
CA ARG A 47 15.99 -9.30 -4.72
C ARG A 47 16.53 -8.06 -4.01
N SER A 48 17.10 -8.19 -2.82
CA SER A 48 17.57 -7.05 -2.03
C SER A 48 18.72 -6.29 -2.72
N ILE A 49 19.66 -7.03 -3.31
CA ILE A 49 20.79 -6.46 -4.06
C ILE A 49 20.28 -5.81 -5.35
N ILE A 50 19.40 -6.50 -6.08
CA ILE A 50 18.75 -5.98 -7.28
C ILE A 50 18.05 -4.65 -7.00
N ILE A 51 17.23 -4.60 -5.95
CA ILE A 51 16.50 -3.38 -5.58
C ILE A 51 17.47 -2.24 -5.19
N PHE A 52 18.55 -2.56 -4.47
CA PHE A 52 19.56 -1.58 -4.13
C PHE A 52 20.25 -1.00 -5.39
N LEU A 53 20.71 -1.86 -6.30
CA LEU A 53 21.33 -1.46 -7.56
C LEU A 53 20.34 -0.70 -8.45
N ALA A 54 19.10 -1.15 -8.55
CA ALA A 54 18.06 -0.48 -9.32
C ALA A 54 17.81 0.95 -8.83
N ARG A 55 17.86 1.19 -7.51
CA ARG A 55 17.76 2.54 -6.95
C ARG A 55 18.95 3.41 -7.33
N ILE A 56 20.17 2.88 -7.31
CA ILE A 56 21.36 3.61 -7.76
C ILE A 56 21.23 3.99 -9.24
N LEU A 57 20.81 3.05 -10.09
CA LEU A 57 20.58 3.31 -11.51
C LEU A 57 19.49 4.38 -11.76
N CYS A 58 18.41 4.36 -10.98
CA CYS A 58 17.37 5.40 -11.07
C CYS A 58 17.89 6.79 -10.65
N LYS A 59 18.83 6.86 -9.69
CA LYS A 59 19.46 8.14 -9.31
C LYS A 59 20.37 8.71 -10.40
N ILE A 60 20.99 7.85 -11.20
CA ILE A 60 21.75 8.29 -12.39
C ILE A 60 20.82 8.92 -13.43
N GLY A 61 19.60 8.38 -13.59
CA GLY A 61 18.53 9.01 -14.35
C GLY A 61 18.72 9.08 -15.86
N SER A 62 19.59 8.25 -16.45
CA SER A 62 19.80 8.22 -17.91
C SER A 62 18.88 7.18 -18.58
N PRO A 63 18.54 7.34 -19.87
CA PRO A 63 17.74 6.33 -20.59
C PRO A 63 18.36 4.92 -20.52
N MET A 64 19.70 4.83 -20.55
CA MET A 64 20.41 3.56 -20.42
C MET A 64 20.28 2.99 -19.00
N SER A 65 20.37 3.82 -17.96
CA SER A 65 20.22 3.34 -16.58
C SER A 65 18.81 2.82 -16.31
N PHE A 66 17.77 3.48 -16.83
CA PHE A 66 16.40 2.96 -16.77
C PHE A 66 16.23 1.66 -17.55
N LYS A 67 16.84 1.53 -18.73
CA LYS A 67 16.84 0.27 -19.49
C LYS A 67 17.54 -0.85 -18.72
N MET A 68 18.62 -0.56 -17.99
CA MET A 68 19.28 -1.57 -17.14
C MET A 68 18.39 -1.99 -15.97
N VAL A 69 17.62 -1.07 -15.37
CA VAL A 69 16.66 -1.41 -14.31
C VAL A 69 15.66 -2.44 -14.80
N THR A 70 15.08 -2.29 -16.00
CA THR A 70 14.07 -3.23 -16.51
C THR A 70 14.64 -4.63 -16.78
N LEU A 71 15.95 -4.78 -17.01
CA LEU A 71 16.59 -6.08 -17.17
C LEU A 71 16.62 -6.92 -15.89
N PHE A 72 16.44 -6.31 -14.72
CA PHE A 72 16.39 -7.04 -13.44
C PHE A 72 15.04 -7.71 -13.17
N PHE A 73 14.00 -7.31 -13.89
CA PHE A 73 12.63 -7.77 -13.71
C PHE A 73 12.15 -8.57 -14.92
N ASP A 74 11.04 -9.26 -14.73
CA ASP A 74 10.30 -9.84 -15.84
C ASP A 74 9.74 -8.74 -16.76
N ASN A 75 9.59 -9.07 -18.03
CA ASN A 75 9.26 -8.10 -19.04
C ASN A 75 7.81 -7.62 -18.87
N ILE A 76 7.62 -6.30 -18.72
CA ILE A 76 6.30 -5.67 -18.63
C ILE A 76 6.09 -4.81 -19.87
N ILE A 77 5.04 -5.11 -20.63
CA ILE A 77 4.72 -4.43 -21.87
C ILE A 77 3.82 -3.22 -21.58
N MET A 78 4.35 -2.01 -21.78
CA MET A 78 3.65 -0.75 -21.50
C MET A 78 2.76 -0.22 -22.63
N LYS A 79 2.77 -0.87 -23.81
CA LYS A 79 2.19 -0.33 -25.06
C LYS A 79 0.74 0.12 -24.92
N ASP A 80 -0.06 -0.66 -24.20
CA ASP A 80 -1.50 -0.47 -24.13
C ASP A 80 -1.95 0.32 -22.88
N PHE A 81 -1.04 0.75 -22.02
CA PHE A 81 -1.40 1.44 -20.79
C PHE A 81 -1.23 2.96 -20.90
N ASP A 82 -2.06 3.69 -20.17
CA ASP A 82 -2.07 5.14 -20.09
C ASP A 82 -1.49 5.67 -18.79
N LEU A 83 -1.44 4.85 -17.74
CA LEU A 83 -1.00 5.22 -16.40
C LEU A 83 -0.42 4.02 -15.66
N ILE A 84 0.68 4.22 -14.94
CA ILE A 84 1.23 3.26 -13.98
C ILE A 84 0.85 3.70 -12.57
N ILE A 85 0.38 2.76 -11.75
CA ILE A 85 0.18 2.96 -10.31
C ILE A 85 0.94 1.87 -9.56
N ALA A 86 1.72 2.25 -8.56
CA ALA A 86 2.42 1.27 -7.74
C ALA A 86 2.62 1.78 -6.32
N ALA A 87 2.71 0.87 -5.36
CA ALA A 87 3.00 1.19 -3.97
C ALA A 87 4.17 0.35 -3.45
N GLY A 88 4.88 0.90 -2.47
CA GLY A 88 5.98 0.22 -1.80
C GLY A 88 7.34 0.47 -2.44
N GLY A 89 8.39 0.45 -1.63
CA GLY A 89 9.74 0.77 -2.09
C GLY A 89 10.41 -0.28 -3.00
N ASN A 90 9.76 -1.42 -3.23
CA ASN A 90 10.26 -2.47 -4.13
C ASN A 90 9.77 -2.27 -5.57
N THR A 91 8.61 -1.65 -5.75
CA THR A 91 8.05 -1.32 -7.08
C THR A 91 8.66 -0.03 -7.62
N ALA A 92 9.01 0.92 -6.73
CA ALA A 92 9.45 2.27 -7.09
C ALA A 92 10.54 2.36 -8.18
N PRO A 93 11.64 1.56 -8.16
CA PRO A 93 12.65 1.64 -9.23
C PRO A 93 12.10 1.22 -10.60
N LEU A 94 11.30 0.16 -10.65
CA LEU A 94 10.71 -0.34 -11.89
C LEU A 94 9.65 0.64 -12.41
N THR A 95 8.81 1.19 -11.53
CA THR A 95 7.85 2.25 -11.87
C THR A 95 8.55 3.44 -12.52
N ALA A 96 9.64 3.93 -11.92
CA ALA A 96 10.43 5.05 -12.47
C ALA A 96 11.02 4.70 -13.84
N ALA A 97 11.57 3.50 -14.00
CA ALA A 97 12.13 3.06 -15.27
C ALA A 97 11.07 2.95 -16.38
N LEU A 98 9.92 2.34 -16.09
CA LEU A 98 8.83 2.18 -17.05
C LEU A 98 8.23 3.54 -17.45
N LYS A 99 8.03 4.46 -16.49
CA LYS A 99 7.61 5.84 -16.77
C LYS A 99 8.54 6.50 -17.80
N ASN A 100 9.84 6.51 -17.51
CA ASN A 100 10.83 7.21 -18.32
C ASN A 100 11.02 6.59 -19.71
N LEU A 101 10.89 5.26 -19.83
CA LEU A 101 11.05 4.56 -21.11
C LEU A 101 9.79 4.59 -21.98
N SER A 102 8.60 4.64 -21.38
CA SER A 102 7.32 4.62 -22.12
C SER A 102 6.68 6.00 -22.27
N ASN A 103 7.19 7.02 -21.57
CA ASN A 103 6.61 8.35 -21.47
C ASN A 103 5.15 8.35 -21.01
N LYS A 104 4.76 7.35 -20.20
CA LYS A 104 3.44 7.24 -19.57
C LYS A 104 3.52 7.77 -18.14
N PRO A 105 2.51 8.51 -17.67
CA PRO A 105 2.52 9.02 -16.30
C PRO A 105 2.57 7.88 -15.27
N ALA A 106 3.15 8.15 -14.11
CA ALA A 106 3.25 7.21 -13.01
C ALA A 106 2.93 7.84 -11.65
N ILE A 107 2.09 7.14 -10.88
CA ILE A 107 1.79 7.43 -9.48
C ILE A 107 2.47 6.38 -8.62
N GLN A 108 3.37 6.82 -7.74
CA GLN A 108 4.04 5.98 -6.76
C GLN A 108 3.55 6.31 -5.36
N LEU A 109 3.27 5.29 -4.55
CA LEU A 109 2.88 5.46 -3.15
C LEU A 109 3.93 4.90 -2.19
N GLY A 110 4.04 5.57 -1.04
CA GLY A 110 4.87 5.17 0.08
C GLY A 110 6.24 5.85 0.12
N SER A 111 7.03 5.52 1.14
CA SER A 111 8.35 6.15 1.38
C SER A 111 9.25 6.06 0.13
N PRO A 112 9.90 7.17 -0.27
CA PRO A 112 10.73 7.23 -1.46
C PRO A 112 11.99 6.36 -1.40
N ARG A 113 12.43 5.95 -0.20
CA ARG A 113 13.65 5.15 0.04
C ARG A 113 14.87 5.64 -0.77
N GLY A 114 15.04 6.95 -0.81
CA GLY A 114 16.15 7.63 -1.48
C GLY A 114 15.94 7.96 -2.96
N LEU A 115 14.78 7.66 -3.55
CA LEU A 115 14.41 8.12 -4.90
C LEU A 115 13.71 9.47 -4.84
N HIS A 116 14.16 10.43 -5.65
CA HIS A 116 13.54 11.76 -5.68
C HIS A 116 12.14 11.71 -6.30
N SER A 117 11.23 12.57 -5.82
CA SER A 117 9.84 12.64 -6.29
C SER A 117 9.68 12.95 -7.79
N SER A 118 10.67 13.61 -8.41
CA SER A 118 10.67 13.93 -9.85
C SER A 118 10.73 12.69 -10.76
N LEU A 119 11.09 11.52 -10.24
CA LEU A 119 11.05 10.26 -10.97
C LEU A 119 9.61 9.77 -11.23
N PHE A 120 8.62 10.41 -10.62
CA PHE A 120 7.20 10.09 -10.73
C PHE A 120 6.42 11.35 -11.12
N ASP A 121 5.21 11.20 -11.62
CA ASP A 121 4.30 12.33 -11.88
C ASP A 121 3.54 12.70 -10.61
N ALA A 122 3.30 11.70 -9.74
CA ALA A 122 2.92 11.92 -8.36
C ALA A 122 3.57 10.87 -7.45
N LEU A 123 4.27 11.34 -6.43
CA LEU A 123 4.73 10.56 -5.28
C LEU A 123 3.80 10.87 -4.10
N ILE A 124 2.97 9.91 -3.70
CA ILE A 124 2.02 10.03 -2.61
C ILE A 124 2.62 9.48 -1.32
N THR A 125 2.75 10.33 -0.31
CA THR A 125 3.34 9.98 1.00
C THR A 125 2.48 10.52 2.14
N VAL A 126 2.62 9.93 3.33
CA VAL A 126 1.94 10.43 4.56
C VAL A 126 2.70 11.55 5.26
N GLU A 127 3.96 11.72 4.90
CA GLU A 127 4.84 12.76 5.41
C GLU A 127 5.46 13.48 4.22
N LYS A 128 5.90 14.72 4.42
CA LYS A 128 6.61 15.47 3.39
C LYS A 128 8.06 15.00 3.30
N TYR A 129 8.47 14.49 2.14
CA TYR A 129 9.86 14.08 1.87
C TYR A 129 10.61 15.09 1.01
N PHE A 130 9.90 15.82 0.15
CA PHE A 130 10.50 16.77 -0.79
C PHE A 130 9.68 18.06 -0.89
N GLU A 131 10.36 19.19 -1.04
CA GLU A 131 9.76 20.46 -1.47
C GLU A 131 9.54 20.45 -2.99
N SER A 132 8.59 19.61 -3.44
CA SER A 132 8.30 19.42 -4.87
C SER A 132 6.79 19.29 -5.09
N PRO A 133 6.22 19.88 -6.17
CA PRO A 133 4.81 19.69 -6.51
C PRO A 133 4.48 18.23 -6.85
N THR A 134 5.48 17.42 -7.21
CA THR A 134 5.27 15.99 -7.44
C THR A 134 5.21 15.18 -6.16
N ASN A 135 5.55 15.72 -4.99
CA ASN A 135 5.33 15.04 -3.71
C ASN A 135 3.99 15.48 -3.09
N ILE A 136 2.98 14.63 -3.25
CA ILE A 136 1.65 14.85 -2.69
C ILE A 136 1.59 14.23 -1.29
N VAL A 137 1.37 15.05 -0.28
CA VAL A 137 1.22 14.59 1.10
C VAL A 137 -0.27 14.39 1.41
N VAL A 138 -0.61 13.24 1.99
CA VAL A 138 -1.97 12.87 2.38
C VAL A 138 -2.01 12.44 3.83
N ASP A 139 -3.10 12.73 4.54
CA ASP A 139 -3.23 12.35 5.95
C ASP A 139 -3.27 10.82 6.13
N ILE A 140 -3.89 10.12 5.16
CA ILE A 140 -4.05 8.67 5.16
C ILE A 140 -3.73 8.16 3.76
N THR A 141 -2.96 7.07 3.68
CA THR A 141 -2.73 6.43 2.38
C THR A 141 -4.06 5.96 1.77
N PRO A 142 -4.33 6.30 0.50
CA PRO A 142 -5.52 5.85 -0.20
C PRO A 142 -5.66 4.33 -0.11
N ASN A 143 -6.88 3.85 -0.01
CA ASN A 143 -7.18 2.43 0.12
C ASN A 143 -8.59 2.14 -0.46
N LEU A 144 -9.02 0.89 -0.39
CA LEU A 144 -10.28 0.44 -0.98
C LEU A 144 -11.54 0.88 -0.21
N TYR A 145 -11.37 1.39 1.01
CA TYR A 145 -12.47 1.70 1.90
C TYR A 145 -12.75 3.20 1.91
N SER A 146 -14.02 3.53 1.71
CA SER A 146 -14.55 4.88 1.88
C SER A 146 -15.74 4.82 2.84
N PRO A 147 -16.09 5.93 3.53
CA PRO A 147 -17.25 5.96 4.41
C PRO A 147 -18.54 5.51 3.73
N MET A 148 -18.71 5.85 2.46
CA MET A 148 -19.86 5.44 1.65
C MET A 148 -19.90 3.92 1.46
N ILE A 149 -18.81 3.31 0.99
CA ILE A 149 -18.71 1.86 0.78
C ILE A 149 -18.97 1.10 2.08
N CYS A 150 -18.36 1.55 3.19
CA CYS A 150 -18.55 0.92 4.49
C CYS A 150 -20.00 1.07 4.99
N THR A 151 -20.65 2.21 4.71
CA THR A 151 -22.05 2.42 5.07
C THR A 151 -23.00 1.53 4.26
N GLU A 152 -22.76 1.41 2.96
CA GLU A 152 -23.53 0.51 2.08
C GLU A 152 -23.38 -0.95 2.49
N ALA A 153 -22.14 -1.41 2.70
CA ALA A 153 -21.87 -2.76 3.20
C ALA A 153 -22.53 -3.00 4.56
N SER A 154 -22.43 -2.04 5.49
CA SER A 154 -23.08 -2.12 6.80
C SER A 154 -24.60 -2.27 6.71
N ARG A 155 -25.25 -1.52 5.80
CA ARG A 155 -26.70 -1.64 5.56
C ARG A 155 -27.06 -2.98 4.92
N ALA A 156 -26.30 -3.43 3.92
CA ALA A 156 -26.53 -4.69 3.22
C ALA A 156 -26.42 -5.91 4.16
N GLU A 157 -25.43 -5.89 5.06
CA GLU A 157 -25.22 -6.93 6.07
C GLU A 157 -26.08 -6.73 7.33
N ASN A 158 -26.95 -5.71 7.36
CA ASN A 158 -27.77 -5.33 8.51
C ASN A 158 -26.93 -5.24 9.82
N LEU A 159 -25.71 -4.70 9.72
CA LEU A 159 -24.79 -4.60 10.84
C LEU A 159 -25.39 -3.68 11.90
N LYS A 160 -25.65 -4.26 13.07
CA LYS A 160 -26.08 -3.52 14.24
C LYS A 160 -24.91 -2.81 14.89
N ARG A 161 -25.23 -1.84 15.74
CA ARG A 161 -24.24 -1.15 16.59
C ARG A 161 -23.45 -2.21 17.36
N HIS A 162 -22.13 -2.17 17.23
CA HIS A 162 -21.20 -3.07 17.90
C HIS A 162 -19.97 -2.28 18.33
N ILE A 163 -19.17 -2.88 19.21
CA ILE A 163 -17.92 -2.31 19.70
C ILE A 163 -16.79 -3.06 18.99
N LEU A 164 -15.94 -2.33 18.26
CA LEU A 164 -14.78 -2.88 17.58
C LEU A 164 -13.51 -2.60 18.38
N PHE A 165 -12.79 -3.66 18.74
CA PHE A 165 -11.43 -3.57 19.27
C PHE A 165 -10.43 -4.00 18.19
N LEU A 166 -9.50 -3.10 17.88
CA LEU A 166 -8.34 -3.38 17.02
C LEU A 166 -7.11 -3.54 17.93
N ILE A 167 -6.71 -4.79 18.19
CA ILE A 167 -5.70 -5.12 19.20
C ILE A 167 -4.40 -5.52 18.51
N GLY A 168 -3.40 -4.64 18.61
CA GLY A 168 -2.02 -4.95 18.25
C GLY A 168 -1.34 -5.85 19.30
N GLY A 169 -0.11 -6.28 19.03
CA GLY A 169 0.75 -6.85 20.07
C GLY A 169 2.10 -6.16 20.09
N ASN A 170 3.14 -6.85 20.59
CA ASN A 170 4.46 -6.26 20.79
C ASN A 170 5.01 -5.64 19.49
N GLY A 171 5.50 -4.41 19.58
CA GLY A 171 6.00 -3.61 18.46
C GLY A 171 7.40 -3.08 18.72
N ILE A 172 7.92 -2.26 17.80
CA ILE A 172 9.22 -1.60 18.00
C ILE A 172 9.11 -0.68 19.22
N GLY A 173 9.72 -1.09 20.34
CA GLY A 173 9.74 -0.36 21.60
C GLY A 173 8.52 -0.55 22.51
N TYR A 174 7.54 -1.39 22.14
CA TYR A 174 6.34 -1.63 22.94
C TYR A 174 6.20 -3.09 23.29
N PHE A 175 6.07 -3.38 24.58
CA PHE A 175 5.87 -4.72 25.13
C PHE A 175 4.72 -4.68 26.11
N TYR A 176 3.91 -5.74 26.11
CA TYR A 176 2.76 -5.86 27.00
C TYR A 176 2.96 -7.04 27.95
N SER A 177 2.79 -6.80 29.24
CA SER A 177 2.86 -7.82 30.28
C SER A 177 1.61 -8.71 30.28
N SER A 178 1.69 -9.86 30.96
CA SER A 178 0.53 -10.74 31.10
C SER A 178 -0.61 -10.05 31.86
N GLU A 179 -0.28 -9.23 32.85
CA GLU A 179 -1.22 -8.47 33.69
C GLU A 179 -1.93 -7.39 32.87
N GLU A 180 -1.22 -6.70 31.98
CA GLU A 180 -1.83 -5.70 31.08
C GLU A 180 -2.83 -6.34 30.12
N TRP A 181 -2.52 -7.52 29.58
CA TRP A 181 -3.46 -8.28 28.77
C TRP A 181 -4.70 -8.71 29.54
N GLN A 182 -4.52 -9.22 30.75
CA GLN A 182 -5.64 -9.62 31.61
C GLN A 182 -6.51 -8.42 31.98
N LEU A 183 -5.88 -7.28 32.25
CA LEU A 183 -6.60 -6.04 32.52
C LEU A 183 -7.42 -5.63 31.29
N LEU A 184 -6.84 -5.60 30.10
CA LEU A 184 -7.55 -5.28 28.85
C LEU A 184 -8.77 -6.19 28.66
N ILE A 185 -8.59 -7.50 28.74
CA ILE A 185 -9.67 -8.49 28.59
C ILE A 185 -10.77 -8.26 29.63
N SER A 186 -10.41 -8.05 30.89
CA SER A 186 -11.38 -7.77 31.96
C SER A 186 -12.19 -6.48 31.70
N GLN A 187 -11.57 -5.46 31.11
CA GLN A 187 -12.25 -4.21 30.77
C GLN A 187 -13.17 -4.38 29.56
N ILE A 188 -12.80 -5.21 28.57
CA ILE A 188 -13.69 -5.57 27.46
C ILE A 188 -14.95 -6.27 27.98
N HIS A 189 -14.81 -7.22 28.91
CA HIS A 189 -15.97 -7.87 29.55
C HIS A 189 -16.85 -6.87 30.30
N LYS A 190 -16.27 -5.99 31.13
CA LYS A 190 -17.02 -4.94 31.85
C LYS A 190 -17.75 -4.00 30.88
N LEU A 191 -17.13 -3.65 29.76
CA LEU A 191 -17.74 -2.82 28.74
C LEU A 191 -18.91 -3.54 28.06
N TYR A 192 -18.77 -4.83 27.75
CA TYR A 192 -19.87 -5.63 27.25
C TYR A 192 -21.01 -5.70 28.27
N ASP A 193 -20.69 -5.92 29.55
CA ASP A 193 -21.71 -6.06 30.59
C ASP A 193 -22.53 -4.79 30.82
N SER A 194 -21.90 -3.62 30.66
CA SER A 194 -22.58 -2.33 30.79
C SER A 194 -23.36 -1.93 29.54
N THR A 195 -22.86 -2.24 28.34
CA THR A 195 -23.45 -1.78 27.07
C THR A 195 -24.40 -2.79 26.43
N LYS A 196 -24.17 -4.08 26.68
CA LYS A 196 -24.79 -5.23 26.00
C LYS A 196 -24.69 -5.17 24.47
N LEU A 197 -23.74 -4.39 23.94
CA LEU A 197 -23.47 -4.31 22.51
C LEU A 197 -22.57 -5.48 22.09
N PRO A 198 -22.81 -6.14 20.94
CA PRO A 198 -21.89 -7.13 20.40
C PRO A 198 -20.46 -6.57 20.31
N VAL A 199 -19.48 -7.40 20.65
CA VAL A 199 -18.06 -7.03 20.59
C VAL A 199 -17.39 -7.81 19.46
N THR A 200 -16.68 -7.10 18.59
CA THR A 200 -15.82 -7.67 17.56
C THR A 200 -14.38 -7.34 17.92
N ILE A 201 -13.54 -8.36 17.95
CA ILE A 201 -12.12 -8.21 18.24
C ILE A 201 -11.35 -8.63 16.99
N VAL A 202 -10.48 -7.74 16.52
CA VAL A 202 -9.54 -8.02 15.43
C VAL A 202 -8.15 -7.86 15.99
N THR A 203 -7.36 -8.92 15.88
CA THR A 203 -5.97 -8.93 16.35
C THR A 203 -5.00 -8.79 15.19
N SER A 204 -3.74 -8.53 15.50
CA SER A 204 -2.66 -8.44 14.51
C SER A 204 -1.73 -9.64 14.63
N ARG A 205 -0.92 -9.91 13.60
CA ARG A 205 0.16 -10.93 13.66
C ARG A 205 1.19 -10.72 14.79
N ARG A 206 1.16 -9.57 15.47
CA ARG A 206 2.04 -9.26 16.60
C ARG A 206 1.42 -9.65 17.95
N THR A 207 0.12 -9.87 17.97
CA THR A 207 -0.62 -10.29 19.17
C THR A 207 -0.20 -11.72 19.51
N HIS A 208 0.13 -11.97 20.76
CA HIS A 208 0.62 -13.29 21.17
C HIS A 208 -0.54 -14.30 21.10
N PRO A 209 -0.37 -15.51 20.50
CA PRO A 209 -1.46 -16.48 20.33
C PRO A 209 -2.24 -16.80 21.62
N LYS A 210 -1.53 -17.00 22.75
CA LYS A 210 -2.13 -17.18 24.08
C LYS A 210 -3.04 -16.04 24.57
N VAL A 211 -2.96 -14.85 23.99
CA VAL A 211 -3.86 -13.74 24.26
C VAL A 211 -5.07 -13.82 23.34
N GLU A 212 -4.89 -14.21 22.07
CA GLU A 212 -5.99 -14.37 21.11
C GLU A 212 -6.95 -15.51 21.48
N GLU A 213 -6.46 -16.53 22.17
CA GLU A 213 -7.25 -17.68 22.65
C GLU A 213 -8.14 -17.37 23.87
N LYS A 214 -8.02 -16.18 24.49
CA LYS A 214 -8.75 -15.78 25.69
C LYS A 214 -9.94 -14.89 25.36
#